data_AF-A0A3N4ZNN5-F1
#
_entry.id   AF-A0A3N4ZNN5-F1
#
_cell.length_a   1.000
_cell.length_b   1.000
_cell.length_c   1.000
_cell.angle_alpha   90.00
_cell.angle_beta   90.00
_cell.angle_gamma   90.00
#
_symmetry.space_group_name_H-M   'P 1'
#
loop_
_entity.id
_entity.type
_entity.pdbx_description
1 polymer ?
#
loop_
_entity_poly.entity_id
_entity_poly.type
_entity_poly.pdbx_seq_one_letter_code
_entity_poly.pdbx_strand_id
1 'polypeptide(L)'
;MRKLKQNSESLARALDVVGEALARIGLDRVEAVTVTRNRISLSPIDLADGEQIARLLGCTSALDNRMLTPGFTNWSGDVAGFEVHVRARLRQPGGALA
;
A
#
# COMPACT_ATOMS: atom_id res chain seq x y z
N MET A 1 -17.21 24.93 11.27
CA MET A 1 -16.21 24.35 12.22
C MET A 1 -16.23 22.83 12.31
N ARG A 2 -17.39 22.14 12.35
CA ARG A 2 -17.48 20.66 12.48
C ARG A 2 -16.74 19.86 11.40
N LYS A 3 -16.82 20.27 10.12
CA LYS A 3 -16.13 19.60 9.00
C LYS A 3 -14.60 19.68 9.09
N LEU A 4 -14.05 20.78 9.62
CA LEU A 4 -12.61 20.96 9.76
C LEU A 4 -12.05 20.01 10.83
N LYS A 5 -12.69 19.94 12.01
CA LYS A 5 -12.36 18.97 13.06
C LYS A 5 -12.43 17.53 12.57
N GLN A 6 -13.51 17.17 11.88
CA GLN A 6 -13.69 15.82 11.33
C GLN A 6 -12.61 15.46 10.29
N ASN A 7 -12.20 16.42 9.46
CA ASN A 7 -11.09 16.21 8.51
C ASN A 7 -9.74 16.06 9.23
N SER A 8 -9.48 16.85 10.28
CA SER A 8 -8.25 16.73 11.08
C SER A 8 -8.16 15.39 11.81
N GLU A 9 -9.27 14.92 12.40
CA GLU A 9 -9.35 13.60 13.06
C GLU A 9 -9.13 12.46 12.06
N SER A 10 -9.70 12.56 10.85
CA SER A 10 -9.49 11.58 9.78
C SER A 10 -8.04 11.51 9.32
N LEU A 11 -7.34 12.65 9.23
CA LEU A 11 -5.92 12.68 8.87
C LEU A 11 -5.05 12.11 9.99
N ALA A 12 -5.31 12.47 11.25
CA ALA A 12 -4.56 11.94 12.40
C ALA A 12 -4.65 10.41 12.45
N ARG A 13 -5.86 9.86 12.31
CA ARG A 13 -6.05 8.41 12.25
C ARG A 13 -5.32 7.76 11.07
N ALA A 14 -5.30 8.41 9.90
CA ALA A 14 -4.55 7.89 8.75
C ALA A 14 -3.04 7.84 9.05
N LEU A 15 -2.50 8.85 9.74
CA LEU A 15 -1.09 8.88 10.16
C LEU A 15 -0.77 7.81 11.22
N ASP A 16 -1.69 7.53 12.14
CA ASP A 16 -1.53 6.42 13.10
C ASP A 16 -1.43 5.08 12.37
N VAL A 17 -2.33 4.82 11.41
CA VAL A 17 -2.31 3.62 10.58
C VAL A 17 -1.01 3.52 9.77
N VAL A 18 -0.53 4.63 9.21
CA VAL A 18 0.77 4.68 8.54
C VAL A 18 1.90 4.34 9.52
N GLY A 19 1.90 4.90 10.73
CA GLY A 19 2.90 4.61 11.75
C GLY A 19 2.94 3.13 12.12
N GLU A 20 1.78 2.52 12.35
CA GLU A 20 1.67 1.08 12.62
C GLU A 20 2.14 0.23 11.44
N ALA A 21 1.78 0.60 10.21
CA ALA A 21 2.21 -0.10 9.01
C ALA A 21 3.74 -0.04 8.86
N LEU A 22 4.33 1.15 9.00
CA LEU A 22 5.78 1.35 8.90
C LEU A 22 6.54 0.62 10.02
N ALA A 23 6.01 0.58 11.23
CA ALA A 23 6.59 -0.19 12.34
C ALA A 23 6.62 -1.70 12.07
N ARG A 24 5.62 -2.23 11.36
CA ARG A 24 5.56 -3.65 10.96
C ARG A 24 6.49 -3.96 9.79
N ILE A 25 6.57 -3.06 8.81
CA ILE A 25 7.32 -3.26 7.57
C ILE A 25 8.84 -3.06 7.76
N GLY A 26 9.21 -2.02 8.51
CA GLY A 26 10.53 -1.40 8.49
C GLY A 26 10.54 -0.11 7.66
N LEU A 27 10.91 1.01 8.29
CA LEU A 27 10.98 2.33 7.65
C LEU A 27 11.96 2.37 6.47
N ASP A 28 13.03 1.60 6.56
CA ASP A 28 14.10 1.47 5.56
C ASP A 28 13.69 0.71 4.30
N ARG A 29 12.47 0.16 4.25
CA ARG A 29 11.95 -0.59 3.10
C ARG A 29 10.90 0.17 2.30
N VAL A 30 10.49 1.36 2.76
CA VAL A 30 9.45 2.17 2.14
C VAL A 30 10.04 3.44 1.59
N GLU A 31 9.95 3.61 0.27
CA GLU A 31 10.40 4.81 -0.44
C GLU A 31 9.43 5.98 -0.20
N ALA A 32 8.13 5.70 -0.26
CA ALA A 32 7.11 6.72 -0.15
C ALA A 32 5.81 6.19 0.45
N VAL A 33 5.13 7.08 1.18
CA VAL A 33 3.75 6.90 1.63
C VAL A 33 2.92 8.07 1.12
N THR A 34 1.84 7.76 0.43
CA THR A 34 0.85 8.75 0.00
C THR A 34 -0.45 8.54 0.76
N VAL A 35 -0.89 9.56 1.48
CA VAL A 35 -2.15 9.56 2.22
C VAL A 35 -3.15 10.46 1.50
N THR A 36 -4.33 9.92 1.23
CA THR A 36 -5.51 10.66 0.81
C THR A 36 -6.66 10.34 1.76
N ARG A 37 -7.83 10.98 1.59
CA ARG A 37 -8.93 10.93 2.57
C ARG A 37 -9.29 9.52 3.06
N ASN A 38 -9.36 8.54 2.16
CA ASN A 38 -9.78 7.16 2.49
C ASN A 38 -8.74 6.11 2.06
N ARG A 39 -7.59 6.55 1.54
CA ARG A 39 -6.63 5.66 0.91
C ARG A 39 -5.22 5.98 1.37
N ILE A 40 -4.48 4.93 1.69
CA ILE A 40 -3.05 4.95 1.96
C ILE A 40 -2.38 4.14 0.86
N SER A 41 -1.32 4.67 0.27
CA SER A 41 -0.53 3.97 -0.75
C SER A 41 0.93 3.92 -0.33
N LEU A 42 1.49 2.73 -0.33
CA LEU A 42 2.87 2.44 0.05
C LEU A 42 3.66 2.05 -1.21
N SER A 43 4.78 2.73 -1.42
CA SER A 43 5.77 2.38 -2.44
C SER A 43 7.00 1.82 -1.73
N PRO A 44 7.28 0.51 -1.86
CA PRO A 44 8.53 -0.07 -1.37
C PRO A 44 9.73 0.46 -2.15
N ILE A 45 10.91 0.46 -1.52
CA ILE A 45 12.18 0.75 -2.22
C ILE A 45 12.49 -0.34 -3.24
N ASP A 46 12.33 -1.61 -2.87
CA ASP A 46 12.41 -2.73 -3.80
C ASP A 46 11.01 -3.29 -4.08
N LEU A 47 10.58 -3.21 -5.33
CA LEU A 47 9.30 -3.76 -5.77
C LEU A 47 9.21 -5.28 -5.58
N ALA A 48 10.32 -6.02 -5.48
CA ALA A 48 10.32 -7.44 -5.15
C ALA A 48 9.68 -7.73 -3.79
N ASP A 49 9.82 -6.80 -2.84
CA ASP A 49 9.30 -6.95 -1.48
C ASP A 49 7.81 -6.63 -1.38
N GLY A 50 7.25 -5.94 -2.38
CA GLY A 50 5.91 -5.36 -2.29
C GLY A 50 4.81 -6.38 -2.03
N GLU A 51 4.91 -7.59 -2.56
CA GLU A 51 3.93 -8.65 -2.27
C GLU A 51 4.03 -9.13 -0.81
N GLN A 52 5.25 -9.31 -0.30
CA GLN A 52 5.44 -9.71 1.10
C GLN A 52 4.94 -8.63 2.05
N ILE A 53 5.24 -7.36 1.75
CA ILE A 53 4.76 -6.20 2.49
C ILE A 53 3.22 -6.14 2.46
N ALA A 54 2.61 -6.33 1.29
CA ALA A 54 1.16 -6.37 1.15
C ALA A 54 0.53 -7.45 2.04
N ARG A 55 1.06 -8.67 1.97
CA ARG A 55 0.57 -9.79 2.80
C ARG A 55 0.74 -9.52 4.29
N LEU A 56 1.86 -8.93 4.70
CA LEU A 56 2.08 -8.53 6.09
C LEU A 56 0.98 -7.58 6.57
N LEU A 57 0.56 -6.63 5.74
CA LEU A 57 -0.50 -5.68 6.07
C LEU A 57 -1.92 -6.24 5.90
N GLY A 58 -2.09 -7.44 5.35
CA GLY A 58 -3.40 -8.02 5.05
C GLY A 58 -3.99 -7.58 3.70
N CYS A 59 -3.20 -6.97 2.83
CA CYS A 59 -3.60 -6.63 1.46
C CYS A 59 -3.49 -7.86 0.54
N THR A 60 -4.63 -8.47 0.21
CA THR A 60 -4.68 -9.75 -0.55
C THR A 60 -5.22 -9.61 -1.97
N SER A 61 -5.84 -8.48 -2.32
CA SER A 61 -6.41 -8.26 -3.65
C SER A 61 -5.34 -7.73 -4.60
N ALA A 62 -5.07 -8.43 -5.70
CA ALA A 62 -4.02 -8.04 -6.64
C ALA A 62 -4.58 -7.53 -7.98
N LEU A 63 -4.10 -6.37 -8.43
CA LEU A 63 -4.38 -5.82 -9.75
C LEU A 63 -3.06 -5.60 -10.52
N ASP A 64 -2.91 -6.30 -11.64
CA ASP A 64 -1.72 -6.22 -12.48
C ASP A 64 -1.85 -5.10 -13.52
N ASN A 65 -0.97 -4.10 -13.46
CA ASN A 65 -0.90 -2.98 -14.39
C ASN A 65 0.18 -3.28 -15.45
N ARG A 66 -0.18 -4.08 -16.45
CA ARG A 66 0.74 -4.58 -17.48
C ARG A 66 1.07 -3.56 -18.58
N MET A 67 0.24 -2.54 -18.77
CA MET A 67 0.39 -1.56 -19.86
C MET A 67 1.36 -0.41 -19.53
N LEU A 68 1.99 -0.44 -18.36
CA LEU A 68 3.00 0.53 -17.95
C LEU A 68 4.40 -0.09 -18.13
N THR A 69 5.41 0.75 -18.35
CA THR A 69 6.81 0.32 -18.51
C THR A 69 7.68 1.03 -17.48
N PRO A 70 8.21 0.34 -16.45
CA PRO A 70 7.93 -1.06 -16.12
C PRO A 70 6.50 -1.27 -15.59
N GLY A 71 5.95 -2.46 -15.82
CA GLY A 71 4.66 -2.86 -15.27
C GLY A 71 4.78 -3.16 -13.77
N PHE A 72 3.65 -3.16 -13.05
CA PHE A 72 3.63 -3.47 -11.63
C PHE A 72 2.33 -4.15 -11.21
N THR A 73 2.35 -4.81 -10.06
CA THR A 73 1.14 -5.29 -9.39
C THR A 73 0.81 -4.35 -8.24
N ASN A 74 -0.44 -3.94 -8.14
CA ASN A 74 -0.94 -3.19 -6.99
C ASN A 74 -1.74 -4.13 -6.10
N TRP A 75 -1.28 -4.34 -4.87
CA TRP A 75 -1.99 -5.12 -3.87
C TRP A 75 -2.85 -4.20 -3.01
N SER A 76 -4.08 -4.59 -2.70
CA SER A 76 -4.95 -3.81 -1.85
C SER A 76 -5.69 -4.62 -0.79
N GLY A 77 -6.10 -3.93 0.27
CA GLY A 77 -6.93 -4.46 1.35
C GLY A 77 -7.46 -3.34 2.24
N ASP A 78 -8.38 -3.67 3.13
CA ASP A 78 -8.81 -2.75 4.18
C ASP A 78 -7.90 -2.90 5.40
N VAL A 79 -7.34 -1.79 5.88
CA VAL A 79 -6.57 -1.75 7.13
C VAL A 79 -7.13 -0.63 7.98
N ALA A 80 -7.74 -1.00 9.10
CA ALA A 80 -8.36 -0.08 10.05
C ALA A 80 -9.34 0.91 9.41
N GLY A 81 -10.07 0.48 8.36
CA GLY A 81 -11.05 1.31 7.64
C GLY A 81 -10.47 2.19 6.53
N PHE A 82 -9.20 2.02 6.17
CA PHE A 82 -8.57 2.65 5.01
C PHE A 82 -8.31 1.62 3.91
N GLU A 83 -8.57 2.02 2.67
CA GLU A 83 -8.10 1.25 1.51
C GLU A 83 -6.57 1.41 1.41
N VAL A 84 -5.84 0.36 1.77
CA VAL A 84 -4.38 0.36 1.69
C VAL A 84 -3.97 -0.28 0.39
N HIS A 85 -3.02 0.35 -0.28
CA HIS A 85 -2.37 -0.15 -1.49
C HIS A 85 -0.88 -0.31 -1.28
N VAL A 86 -0.31 -1.38 -1.82
CA VAL A 86 1.12 -1.64 -1.85
C VAL A 86 1.54 -1.96 -3.28
N ARG A 87 2.47 -1.17 -3.82
CA ARG A 87 3.04 -1.44 -5.13
C ARG A 87 4.05 -2.59 -5.02
N ALA A 88 4.02 -3.50 -5.98
CA ALA A 88 4.92 -4.64 -6.06
C ALA A 88 5.36 -4.88 -7.51
N ARG A 89 6.40 -5.71 -7.67
CA ARG A 89 6.85 -6.19 -8.96
C ARG A 89 5.68 -6.88 -9.67
N LEU A 90 5.59 -6.69 -10.99
CA LEU A 90 4.56 -7.33 -11.77
C LEU A 90 4.64 -8.85 -11.61
N ARG A 91 3.56 -9.46 -11.15
CA ARG A 91 3.45 -10.92 -11.05
C ARG A 91 3.53 -11.54 -12.43
N GLN A 92 4.27 -12.63 -12.53
CA GLN A 92 4.26 -13.45 -13.72
C GLN A 92 2.94 -14.25 -13.79
N PRO A 93 2.38 -14.47 -14.99
CA PRO A 93 1.28 -15.40 -15.15
C PRO A 93 1.72 -16.77 -14.66
N GLY A 94 0.97 -17.39 -13.74
CA GLY A 94 1.21 -18.76 -13.31
C GLY A 94 1.08 -19.69 -14.52
N GLY A 95 2.19 -20.11 -15.09
CA GLY A 95 2.24 -20.91 -16.33
C GLY A 95 3.32 -20.49 -17.33
N ALA A 96 3.98 -19.34 -17.13
CA ALA A 96 5.19 -19.04 -17.87
C ALA A 96 6.34 -19.92 -17.33
N LEU A 97 6.56 -21.08 -17.96
CA LEU A 97 7.77 -21.86 -17.75
C LEU A 97 8.97 -20.98 -18.14
N ALA A 98 9.95 -20.91 -17.23
CA ALA A 98 11.24 -20.28 -17.46
C ALA A 98 12.02 -20.96 -18.59
#